data_AF-A0A920TY87-F1
#
_entry.id   AF-A0A920TY87-F1
#
_cell.length_a   1.000
_cell.length_b   1.000
_cell.length_c   1.000
_cell.angle_alpha   90.00
_cell.angle_beta   90.00
_cell.angle_gamma   90.00
#
_symmetry.space_group_name_H-M   'P 1'
#
loop_
_entity.id
_entity.type
_entity.pdbx_description
1 polymer ?
#
loop_
_entity_poly.entity_id
_entity_poly.type
_entity_poly.pdbx_seq_one_letter_code
_entity_poly.pdbx_strand_id
1 'polypeptide(L)'
;MNPEPASTLLLLKDINLSIEVFMIKRASKTNFGGAWVFPGGKIDKEDLDSEILNLCQGLDDKKASVILNIKSNGLSYWVACLRKVF
;
A
#
# COMPACT_ATOMS: atom_id res chain seq x y z
N MET A 1 -14.00 18.52 -1.68
CA MET A 1 -12.73 17.77 -1.65
C MET A 1 -13.09 16.32 -1.86
N ASN A 2 -12.65 15.70 -2.95
CA ASN A 2 -12.99 14.30 -3.25
C ASN A 2 -11.92 13.39 -2.65
N PRO A 3 -12.29 12.28 -2.00
CA PRO A 3 -11.32 11.33 -1.48
C PRO A 3 -10.50 10.74 -2.64
N GLU A 4 -9.20 10.63 -2.44
CA GLU A 4 -8.29 9.97 -3.38
C GLU A 4 -8.04 8.52 -2.95
N PRO A 5 -7.99 7.56 -3.88
CA PRO A 5 -7.58 6.19 -3.58
C PRO A 5 -6.19 6.13 -2.93
N ALA A 6 -6.08 5.35 -1.87
CA ALA A 6 -4.85 5.12 -1.13
C ALA A 6 -4.81 3.69 -0.61
N SER A 7 -3.61 3.21 -0.32
CA SER A 7 -3.34 1.87 0.21
C SER A 7 -2.39 1.96 1.41
N THR A 8 -2.58 1.11 2.40
CA THR A 8 -1.77 1.04 3.63
C THR A 8 -1.36 -0.41 3.89
N LEU A 9 -0.09 -0.63 4.23
CA LEU A 9 0.45 -1.96 4.55
C LEU A 9 0.65 -2.11 6.06
N LEU A 10 0.10 -3.19 6.62
CA LEU A 10 0.43 -3.66 7.96
C LEU A 10 1.39 -4.84 7.83
N LEU A 11 2.68 -4.60 8.07
CA LEU A 11 3.67 -5.65 8.14
C LEU A 11 3.77 -6.16 9.58
N LEU A 12 3.37 -7.41 9.78
CA LEU A 12 3.26 -8.05 11.08
C LEU A 12 4.41 -9.05 11.27
N LYS A 13 4.89 -9.15 12.51
CA LYS A 13 5.78 -10.21 12.95
C LYS A 13 5.20 -10.85 14.21
N ASP A 14 4.90 -12.13 14.11
CA ASP A 14 4.47 -12.92 15.26
C ASP A 14 5.66 -13.18 16.21
N ILE A 15 5.48 -12.88 17.49
CA ILE A 15 6.47 -13.13 18.55
C ILE A 15 5.78 -13.73 19.76
N ASN A 16 5.97 -15.04 19.96
CA ASN A 16 5.33 -15.82 21.04
C ASN A 16 3.81 -15.57 21.08
N LEU A 17 3.31 -14.95 22.16
CA LEU A 17 1.90 -14.62 22.39
C LEU A 17 1.58 -13.15 22.05
N SER A 18 2.39 -12.50 21.20
CA SER A 18 2.26 -11.08 20.83
C SER A 18 2.55 -10.85 19.34
N ILE A 19 2.14 -9.69 18.84
CA ILE A 19 2.38 -9.25 17.47
C ILE A 19 3.15 -7.93 17.51
N GLU A 20 4.22 -7.84 16.74
CA GLU A 20 4.88 -6.58 16.43
C GLU A 20 4.41 -6.08 15.06
N VAL A 21 4.22 -4.76 14.94
CA VAL A 21 3.82 -4.11 13.69
C VAL A 21 4.87 -3.10 13.28
N PHE A 22 5.31 -3.17 12.02
CA PHE A 22 6.25 -2.20 11.47
C PHE A 22 5.55 -0.83 11.26
N MET A 23 6.16 0.23 11.78
CA MET A 23 5.70 1.60 11.64
C MET A 23 6.86 2.53 11.26
N ILE A 24 6.54 3.62 10.58
CA ILE A 24 7.49 4.66 10.20
C ILE A 24 7.15 5.97 10.91
N LYS A 25 8.18 6.75 11.28
CA LYS A 25 8.00 8.08 11.86
C LYS A 25 8.09 9.13 10.75
N ARG A 26 7.03 9.93 10.57
CA ARG A 26 7.01 10.99 9.55
C ARG A 26 8.01 12.10 9.88
N ALA A 27 8.69 12.61 8.85
CA ALA A 27 9.56 13.78 8.98
C ALA A 27 8.80 14.98 9.57
N SER A 28 9.45 15.69 10.50
CA SER A 28 8.81 16.71 11.34
C SER A 28 8.25 17.91 10.58
N LYS A 29 8.73 18.17 9.35
CA LYS A 29 8.32 19.32 8.52
C LYS A 29 7.13 19.02 7.58
N THR A 30 6.48 17.87 7.71
CA THR A 30 5.34 17.49 6.87
C THR A 30 4.01 17.68 7.60
N ASN A 31 2.88 17.71 6.89
CA ASN A 31 1.57 17.55 7.54
C ASN A 31 1.58 16.27 8.39
N PHE A 32 1.16 16.36 9.65
CA PHE A 32 1.27 15.28 10.65
C PHE A 32 2.71 14.84 10.98
N GLY A 33 3.67 15.78 10.90
CA GLY A 33 5.07 15.52 11.24
C GLY A 33 5.27 14.97 12.65
N GLY A 34 6.19 14.03 12.81
CA GLY A 34 6.50 13.38 14.08
C GLY A 34 5.58 12.23 14.49
N ALA A 35 4.46 12.01 13.78
CA ALA A 35 3.57 10.89 14.03
C ALA A 35 4.18 9.55 13.55
N TRP A 36 3.88 8.49 14.29
CA TRP A 36 4.08 7.12 13.84
C TRP A 36 2.90 6.69 12.98
N VAL A 37 3.19 6.18 11.78
CA VAL A 37 2.18 5.75 10.81
C VAL A 37 2.56 4.40 10.24
N PHE A 38 1.57 3.66 9.75
CA PHE A 38 1.83 2.50 8.91
C PHE A 38 2.32 2.97 7.53
N PRO A 39 3.23 2.23 6.87
CA PRO A 39 3.61 2.51 5.49
C PRO A 39 2.40 2.52 4.56
N GLY A 40 2.37 3.46 3.63
CA GLY A 40 1.28 3.59 2.70
C GLY A 40 1.24 4.95 2.02
N GLY A 41 0.22 5.15 1.21
CA GLY A 41 0.02 6.41 0.50
C GLY A 41 -1.02 6.31 -0.59
N LYS A 42 -1.18 7.43 -1.30
CA LYS A 42 -2.00 7.53 -2.50
C LYS A 42 -1.50 6.55 -3.57
N ILE A 43 -2.45 6.03 -4.35
CA ILE A 43 -2.15 5.34 -5.61
C ILE A 43 -1.77 6.41 -6.64
N ASP A 44 -0.52 6.38 -7.08
CA ASP A 44 0.03 7.28 -8.09
C ASP A 44 -0.23 6.71 -9.50
N LYS A 45 -0.15 7.52 -10.55
CA LYS A 45 -0.46 7.06 -11.92
C LYS A 45 0.49 5.96 -12.40
N GLU A 46 1.73 6.02 -11.92
CA GLU A 46 2.79 5.08 -12.19
C GLU A 46 2.47 3.69 -11.62
N ASP A 47 1.63 3.57 -10.57
CA ASP A 47 1.20 2.27 -10.04
C ASP A 47 0.26 1.51 -10.99
N LEU A 48 -0.24 2.17 -12.04
CA LEU A 48 -1.05 1.56 -13.09
C LEU A 48 -0.23 1.17 -14.33
N ASP A 49 1.09 1.40 -14.33
CA ASP A 49 1.94 1.10 -15.48
C ASP A 49 1.95 -0.40 -15.75
N SER A 50 1.58 -0.78 -16.97
CA SER A 50 1.56 -2.18 -17.40
C SER A 50 2.91 -2.88 -17.25
N GLU A 51 4.03 -2.17 -17.44
CA GLU A 51 5.36 -2.75 -17.25
C GLU A 51 5.58 -3.15 -15.78
N ILE A 52 5.14 -2.32 -14.83
CA ILE A 52 5.23 -2.60 -13.40
C ILE A 52 4.27 -3.73 -13.01
N LEU A 53 3.01 -3.65 -13.47
CA LEU A 53 2.00 -4.68 -13.18
C LEU A 53 2.40 -6.05 -13.71
N ASN A 54 3.09 -6.12 -14.85
CA ASN A 54 3.59 -7.37 -15.44
C ASN A 54 4.74 -8.00 -14.65
N LEU A 55 5.39 -7.27 -13.73
CA LEU A 55 6.37 -7.84 -12.80
C LEU A 55 5.71 -8.61 -11.65
N CYS A 56 4.42 -8.37 -11.37
CA CYS A 56 3.69 -9.06 -10.32
C CYS A 56 3.44 -10.52 -10.70
N GLN A 57 3.74 -11.42 -9.76
CA GLN A 57 3.52 -12.86 -9.93
C GLN A 57 2.51 -13.36 -8.89
N GLY A 58 1.70 -14.35 -9.26
CA GLY A 58 0.71 -15.01 -8.38
C GLY A 58 -0.62 -14.25 -8.21
N LEU A 59 -0.60 -12.92 -8.22
CA LEU A 59 -1.79 -12.06 -8.16
C LEU A 59 -1.90 -11.21 -9.43
N ASP A 60 -3.01 -11.35 -10.16
CA ASP A 60 -3.35 -10.52 -11.31
C ASP A 60 -4.39 -9.46 -10.95
N ASP A 61 -4.60 -8.48 -11.85
CA ASP A 61 -5.55 -7.38 -11.62
C ASP A 61 -6.99 -7.84 -11.41
N LYS A 62 -7.41 -8.90 -12.11
CA LYS A 62 -8.77 -9.42 -11.99
C LYS A 62 -8.99 -9.96 -10.57
N LYS A 63 -8.06 -10.77 -10.07
CA LYS A 63 -8.11 -11.31 -8.70
C LYS A 63 -8.01 -10.19 -7.66
N ALA A 64 -7.06 -9.27 -7.83
CA ALA A 64 -6.88 -8.14 -6.91
C ALA A 64 -8.14 -7.26 -6.84
N SER A 65 -8.75 -6.97 -7.99
CA SER A 65 -9.99 -6.19 -8.09
C SER A 65 -11.16 -6.89 -7.41
N VAL A 66 -11.25 -8.22 -7.53
CA VAL A 66 -12.24 -9.03 -6.80
C VAL A 66 -12.02 -8.96 -5.29
N ILE A 67 -10.78 -9.11 -4.81
CA ILE A 67 -10.44 -9.04 -3.37
C ILE A 67 -10.86 -7.69 -2.78
N LEU A 68 -10.59 -6.60 -3.51
CA LEU A 68 -10.93 -5.24 -3.08
C LEU A 68 -12.38 -4.85 -3.35
N ASN A 69 -13.16 -5.69 -4.04
CA ASN A 69 -14.51 -5.40 -4.49
C ASN A 69 -14.59 -4.11 -5.34
N ILE A 70 -13.68 -3.97 -6.30
CA ILE A 70 -13.66 -2.88 -7.28
C ILE A 70 -13.71 -3.40 -8.71
N LYS A 71 -13.99 -2.51 -9.67
CA LYS A 71 -14.20 -2.90 -11.08
C LYS A 71 -12.91 -3.36 -11.78
N SER A 72 -11.80 -2.66 -11.54
CA SER A 72 -10.51 -2.87 -12.20
C SER A 72 -9.40 -2.12 -11.46
N ASN A 73 -8.15 -2.37 -11.84
CA ASN A 73 -6.94 -1.73 -11.30
C ASN A 73 -6.68 -2.05 -9.82
N GLY A 74 -7.25 -3.13 -9.30
CA GLY A 74 -7.00 -3.61 -7.95
C GLY A 74 -5.53 -3.91 -7.69
N LEU A 75 -4.77 -4.37 -8.68
CA LEU A 75 -3.35 -4.72 -8.47
C LEU A 75 -2.49 -3.49 -8.14
N SER A 76 -2.90 -2.30 -8.61
CA SER A 76 -2.21 -1.04 -8.29
C SER A 76 -2.19 -0.72 -6.79
N TYR A 77 -3.13 -1.24 -6.00
CA TYR A 77 -3.14 -1.06 -4.54
C TYR A 77 -2.01 -1.83 -3.85
N TRP A 78 -1.65 -3.00 -4.36
CA TRP A 78 -0.51 -3.78 -3.86
C TRP A 78 0.81 -3.10 -4.23
N VAL A 79 0.93 -2.65 -5.49
CA VAL A 79 2.10 -1.92 -5.99
C VAL A 79 2.31 -0.63 -5.20
N ALA A 80 1.26 0.18 -5.03
CA ALA A 80 1.31 1.44 -4.31
C ALA A 80 1.82 1.26 -2.86
N CYS A 81 1.34 0.23 -2.17
CA CYS A 81 1.82 -0.10 -0.83
C CYS A 81 3.31 -0.47 -0.82
N LEU A 82 3.72 -1.41 -1.68
CA LEU A 82 5.10 -1.91 -1.70
C LEU A 82 6.11 -0.81 -2.06
N ARG A 83 5.75 0.07 -3.00
CA ARG A 83 6.58 1.22 -3.40
C ARG A 83 6.80 2.24 -2.26
N LYS A 84 5.92 2.29 -1.26
CA LYS A 84 6.01 3.23 -0.13
C LYS A 84 6.69 2.63 1.11
N VAL A 85 7.15 1.37 1.03
CA VAL A 85 7.80 0.66 2.14
C VAL A 85 9.32 0.81 2.13
N PHE A 86 9.92 1.18 1.00
CA PHE A 86 11.36 1.38 0.80
C PHE A 86 11.63 2.72 0.10
#